data_AF-A0AAU6V095-F1
#
_entry.id   AF-A0AAU6V095-F1
#
_cell.length_a   1.000
_cell.length_b   1.000
_cell.length_c   1.000
_cell.angle_alpha   90.00
_cell.angle_beta   90.00
_cell.angle_gamma   90.00
#
_symmetry.space_group_name_H-M   'P 1'
#
loop_
_entity.id
_entity.type
_entity.pdbx_description
1 polymer ?
#
loop_
_entity_poly.entity_id
_entity_poly.type
_entity_poly.pdbx_seq_one_letter_code
_entity_poly.pdbx_strand_id
1 'polypeptide(L)'
;MATKVLLLLACLAASSIAQVHATATEAAALGTESTKSALQQLSAKSKLQTQVMVLGSLHLSNIKQQLDSCSLSSILEPLSRYQPTAIAVESLRPQDIATMINGSGEYQTVLDHFVGQRFLALAIKEQQELRLSAQKALESLEPLLDETSLEPVQRARLIKLAAAAYHKEIALLHWHYLDKTAASPTISTELQHYLEQLAASNNEKNTLGNNLAMALKLKRIYPIDDHLDKDLYRPIEARLLESYNQSPHAAALAKSDYINKPQRLKTEALETGNWLPLFSWLNSQEYQRAVIDQEWNLFIDKDLTQDAALSRVALWEIRNLNMSSHIMRVVAANPGGRVLVIVGASHKVFLEQYLANMLGVKLIQPQQYFAAPKTSKGQSPQHLFSYKEQR
;
A
#
# COMPACT_ATOMS: atom_id res chain seq x y z
N MET A 1 -11.98 -47.41 0.46
CA MET A 1 -12.60 -46.12 0.10
C MET A 1 -11.63 -45.04 0.57
N ALA A 2 -10.69 -44.65 -0.30
CA ALA A 2 -10.65 -43.34 -0.99
C ALA A 2 -10.29 -42.21 0.00
N THR A 3 -9.15 -41.50 -0.06
CA THR A 3 -8.18 -41.29 -1.14
C THR A 3 -6.86 -40.78 -0.53
N LYS A 4 -5.73 -41.33 -0.98
CA LYS A 4 -4.36 -40.84 -0.77
C LYS A 4 -4.02 -39.79 -1.84
N VAL A 5 -2.91 -39.08 -1.59
CA VAL A 5 -1.88 -38.61 -2.54
C VAL A 5 -1.81 -37.09 -2.72
N LEU A 6 -0.68 -36.52 -2.27
CA LEU A 6 -0.03 -35.38 -2.92
C LEU A 6 1.50 -35.52 -2.76
N LEU A 7 2.19 -36.00 -3.80
CA LEU A 7 3.64 -35.81 -3.98
C LEU A 7 3.99 -35.84 -5.49
N LEU A 8 4.79 -34.84 -5.87
CA LEU A 8 5.74 -34.71 -7.00
C LEU A 8 5.30 -34.74 -8.48
N LEU A 9 5.78 -33.73 -9.22
CA LEU A 9 6.57 -33.80 -10.48
C LEU A 9 6.89 -32.34 -10.89
N ALA A 10 8.12 -31.80 -10.86
CA ALA A 10 9.39 -32.12 -11.54
C ALA A 10 9.39 -31.81 -13.06
N CYS A 11 10.43 -31.07 -13.46
CA CYS A 11 10.74 -30.45 -14.75
C CYS A 11 10.70 -31.38 -15.96
N LEU A 12 10.40 -30.82 -17.14
CA LEU A 12 10.96 -31.26 -18.43
C LEU A 12 11.15 -30.06 -19.37
N ALA A 13 12.40 -29.70 -19.59
CA ALA A 13 12.85 -28.96 -20.76
C ALA A 13 13.11 -29.97 -21.88
N ALA A 14 12.61 -29.70 -23.09
CA ALA A 14 13.00 -30.43 -24.29
C ALA A 14 13.14 -29.44 -25.45
N SER A 15 14.39 -29.21 -25.83
CA SER A 15 14.78 -28.53 -27.06
C SER A 15 14.38 -29.38 -28.26
N SER A 16 13.70 -28.78 -29.24
CA SER A 16 13.67 -29.30 -30.61
C SER A 16 13.88 -28.16 -31.59
N ILE A 17 14.98 -28.26 -32.33
CA ILE A 17 15.33 -27.41 -33.46
C ILE A 17 14.48 -27.90 -34.63
N ALA A 18 13.54 -27.08 -35.09
CA ALA A 18 12.88 -27.27 -36.37
C ALA A 18 13.15 -26.03 -37.23
N GLN A 19 13.87 -26.22 -38.32
CA GLN A 19 14.07 -25.21 -39.36
C GLN A 19 12.71 -24.83 -39.96
N VAL A 20 12.33 -23.55 -39.84
CA VAL A 20 11.17 -23.00 -40.55
C VAL A 20 11.69 -22.27 -41.79
N HIS A 21 11.50 -22.88 -42.95
CA HIS A 21 11.46 -22.14 -44.20
C HIS A 21 10.15 -21.36 -44.26
N ALA A 22 10.27 -20.04 -44.22
CA ALA A 22 9.18 -19.11 -44.44
C ALA A 22 8.63 -19.27 -45.86
N THR A 23 7.35 -19.64 -45.99
CA THR A 23 6.57 -19.32 -47.17
C THR A 23 5.49 -18.32 -46.73
N ALA A 24 5.68 -17.09 -47.18
CA ALA A 24 4.81 -15.96 -46.89
C ALA A 24 3.53 -16.06 -47.73
N THR A 25 2.53 -16.83 -47.26
CA THR A 25 1.19 -16.86 -47.88
C THR A 25 0.11 -17.40 -46.96
N GLU A 26 0.07 -16.97 -45.70
CA GLU A 26 -1.08 -17.21 -44.79
C GLU A 26 -1.42 -15.96 -43.96
N ALA A 27 -1.13 -14.77 -44.51
CA ALA A 27 -1.37 -13.48 -43.85
C ALA A 27 -2.78 -12.90 -44.10
N ALA A 28 -3.75 -13.69 -44.58
CA ALA A 28 -5.04 -13.15 -45.00
C ALA A 28 -6.22 -14.10 -44.75
N ALA A 29 -6.40 -14.58 -43.51
CA ALA A 29 -7.69 -15.08 -43.01
C ALA A 29 -7.61 -15.48 -41.53
N LEU A 30 -7.37 -14.54 -40.62
CA LEU A 30 -7.74 -14.73 -39.21
C LEU A 30 -8.53 -13.50 -38.77
N GLY A 31 -9.80 -13.77 -38.48
CA GLY A 31 -10.81 -12.76 -38.21
C GLY A 31 -10.47 -11.91 -37.00
N THR A 32 -11.30 -10.87 -36.83
CA THR A 32 -11.43 -10.08 -35.62
C THR A 32 -11.91 -10.93 -34.45
N GLU A 33 -11.08 -11.87 -33.99
CA GLU A 33 -11.26 -12.64 -32.78
C GLU A 33 -10.58 -11.90 -31.62
N SER A 34 -11.37 -11.67 -30.55
CA SER A 34 -10.98 -11.16 -29.24
C SER A 34 -9.47 -11.25 -28.93
N THR A 35 -8.75 -10.13 -29.06
CA THR A 35 -7.33 -9.96 -28.72
C THR A 35 -7.07 -9.97 -27.21
N LYS A 36 -7.82 -10.79 -26.46
CA LYS A 36 -7.57 -11.05 -25.04
C LYS A 36 -6.62 -12.24 -24.91
N SER A 37 -5.56 -12.07 -24.13
CA SER A 37 -4.63 -13.17 -23.83
C SER A 37 -5.37 -14.35 -23.19
N ALA A 38 -4.80 -15.56 -23.28
CA ALA A 38 -5.39 -16.75 -22.65
C ALA A 38 -5.66 -16.55 -21.14
N LEU A 39 -4.79 -15.80 -20.45
CA LEU A 39 -4.98 -15.42 -19.04
C LEU A 39 -6.16 -14.46 -18.86
N GLN A 40 -6.35 -13.49 -19.75
CA GLN A 40 -7.51 -12.58 -19.70
C GLN A 40 -8.82 -13.32 -19.99
N GLN A 41 -8.81 -14.29 -20.90
CA GLN A 41 -9.96 -15.16 -21.15
C GLN A 41 -10.28 -16.05 -19.94
N LEU A 42 -9.27 -16.56 -19.25
CA LEU A 42 -9.45 -17.29 -17.99
C LEU A 42 -10.03 -16.38 -16.89
N SER A 43 -9.52 -15.15 -16.76
CA SER A 43 -10.04 -14.16 -15.81
C SER A 43 -11.51 -13.86 -16.02
N ALA A 44 -11.94 -13.73 -17.28
CA ALA A 44 -13.33 -13.47 -17.64
C ALA A 44 -14.30 -14.61 -17.27
N LYS A 45 -13.79 -15.83 -17.06
CA LYS A 45 -14.58 -16.97 -16.59
C LYS A 45 -14.76 -16.99 -15.06
N SER A 46 -14.04 -16.13 -14.33
CA SER A 46 -14.13 -16.11 -12.87
C SER A 46 -15.52 -15.67 -12.41
N LYS A 47 -16.18 -16.53 -11.63
CA LYS A 47 -17.50 -16.23 -11.03
C LYS A 47 -17.40 -15.35 -9.79
N LEU A 48 -16.21 -15.22 -9.21
CA LEU A 48 -15.92 -14.41 -8.04
C LEU A 48 -14.73 -13.50 -8.34
N GLN A 49 -14.86 -12.21 -8.05
CA GLN A 49 -13.77 -11.26 -8.20
C GLN A 49 -13.65 -10.42 -6.92
N THR A 50 -12.44 -10.28 -6.43
CA THR A 50 -12.11 -9.31 -5.37
C THR A 50 -11.96 -7.94 -6.01
N GLN A 51 -12.66 -6.96 -5.49
CA GLN A 51 -12.54 -5.58 -5.94
C GLN A 51 -11.32 -4.95 -5.29
N VAL A 52 -10.51 -4.23 -6.07
CA VAL A 52 -9.33 -3.53 -5.56
C VAL A 52 -9.41 -2.08 -6.00
N MET A 53 -9.41 -1.17 -5.02
CA MET A 53 -9.31 0.27 -5.23
C MET A 53 -7.92 0.73 -4.82
N VAL A 54 -7.16 1.33 -5.74
CA VAL A 54 -5.87 1.95 -5.42
C VAL A 54 -6.08 3.46 -5.28
N LEU A 55 -5.86 3.97 -4.08
CA LEU A 55 -5.94 5.38 -3.74
C LEU A 55 -4.53 5.97 -3.68
N GLY A 56 -4.22 6.84 -4.63
CA GLY A 56 -3.03 7.68 -4.62
C GLY A 56 -3.16 8.83 -3.62
N SER A 57 -2.13 9.01 -2.81
CA SER A 57 -1.96 10.09 -1.83
C SER A 57 -0.62 10.78 -2.02
N LEU A 58 -0.48 11.97 -1.46
CA LEU A 58 0.83 12.54 -1.11
C LEU A 58 1.19 12.11 0.33
N HIS A 59 2.46 12.25 0.71
CA HIS A 59 2.89 12.05 2.10
C HIS A 59 2.39 13.19 3.00
N LEU A 60 1.39 12.89 3.82
CA LEU A 60 0.81 13.87 4.75
C LEU A 60 1.74 14.16 5.93
N SER A 61 2.74 13.31 6.17
CA SER A 61 3.79 13.49 7.20
C SER A 61 4.64 14.73 7.02
N ASN A 62 4.66 15.31 5.83
CA ASN A 62 5.37 16.56 5.56
C ASN A 62 4.61 17.80 6.06
N ILE A 63 3.36 17.65 6.52
CA ILE A 63 2.54 18.72 7.07
C ILE A 63 2.84 18.84 8.57
N LYS A 64 3.45 19.96 8.96
CA LYS A 64 3.84 20.21 10.36
C LYS A 64 2.66 20.56 11.28
N GLN A 65 1.66 21.26 10.75
CA GLN A 65 0.46 21.61 11.52
C GLN A 65 -0.45 20.40 11.66
N GLN A 66 -0.97 20.11 12.84
CA GLN A 66 -1.87 18.98 13.04
C GLN A 66 -3.12 19.13 12.17
N LEU A 67 -3.43 18.11 11.39
CA LEU A 67 -4.66 18.09 10.61
C LEU A 67 -5.84 17.85 11.55
N ASP A 68 -6.92 18.61 11.36
CA ASP A 68 -8.17 18.31 12.06
C ASP A 68 -8.65 16.92 11.66
N SER A 69 -9.09 16.15 12.64
CA SER A 69 -9.72 14.83 12.50
C SER A 69 -10.83 14.80 11.43
N CYS A 70 -11.56 15.91 11.24
CA CYS A 70 -12.63 16.02 10.26
C CYS A 70 -12.17 16.55 8.89
N SER A 71 -10.93 17.02 8.75
CA SER A 71 -10.44 17.66 7.52
C SER A 71 -10.52 16.73 6.31
N LEU A 72 -10.25 15.44 6.50
CA LEU A 72 -10.33 14.43 5.44
C LEU A 72 -11.71 13.75 5.33
N SER A 73 -12.75 14.27 6.00
CA SER A 73 -14.12 13.72 5.91
C SER A 73 -14.63 13.64 4.47
N SER A 74 -14.33 14.67 3.67
CA SER A 74 -14.64 14.73 2.23
C SER A 74 -14.03 13.58 1.41
N ILE A 75 -13.02 12.90 1.93
CA ILE A 75 -12.37 11.72 1.34
C ILE A 75 -12.86 10.44 2.03
N LEU A 76 -12.90 10.44 3.36
CA LEU A 76 -13.31 9.30 4.18
C LEU A 76 -14.76 8.85 3.91
N GLU A 77 -15.70 9.77 3.69
CA GLU A 77 -17.10 9.43 3.40
C GLU A 77 -17.25 8.72 2.03
N PRO A 78 -16.66 9.21 0.92
CA PRO A 78 -16.57 8.43 -0.31
C PRO A 78 -15.96 7.03 -0.13
N LEU A 79 -14.84 6.92 0.61
CA LEU A 79 -14.16 5.64 0.82
C LEU A 79 -14.97 4.69 1.71
N SER A 80 -15.75 5.21 2.67
CA SER A 80 -16.62 4.37 3.50
C SER A 80 -17.81 3.83 2.70
N ARG A 81 -18.31 4.55 1.70
CA ARG A 81 -19.33 4.04 0.75
C ARG A 81 -18.81 2.89 -0.12
N TYR A 82 -17.50 2.80 -0.36
CA TYR A 82 -16.89 1.63 -0.97
C TYR A 82 -16.93 0.41 -0.04
N GLN A 83 -17.11 0.60 1.27
CA GLN A 83 -17.21 -0.46 2.28
C GLN A 83 -16.05 -1.47 2.19
N PRO A 84 -14.77 -1.06 2.19
CA PRO A 84 -13.66 -2.00 2.09
C PRO A 84 -13.71 -3.03 3.23
N THR A 85 -13.51 -4.30 2.89
CA THR A 85 -13.37 -5.40 3.85
C THR A 85 -11.92 -5.58 4.28
N ALA A 86 -10.97 -5.02 3.53
CA ALA A 86 -9.56 -4.97 3.87
C ALA A 86 -8.94 -3.63 3.43
N ILE A 87 -8.03 -3.11 4.24
CA ILE A 87 -7.27 -1.89 3.95
C ILE A 87 -5.79 -2.23 3.96
N ALA A 88 -5.11 -1.92 2.86
CA ALA A 88 -3.68 -2.05 2.68
C ALA A 88 -3.02 -0.69 2.61
N VAL A 89 -1.81 -0.56 3.17
CA VAL A 89 -1.09 0.70 3.28
C VAL A 89 0.38 0.56 2.89
N GLU A 90 0.96 1.64 2.36
CA GLU A 90 2.39 1.75 2.05
C GLU A 90 3.25 1.79 3.34
N SER A 91 3.33 0.66 4.02
CA SER A 91 4.26 0.39 5.12
C SER A 91 4.96 -0.94 4.87
N LEU A 92 6.20 -1.05 5.36
CA LEU A 92 6.98 -2.29 5.32
C LEU A 92 6.29 -3.39 6.11
N ARG A 93 6.34 -4.61 5.58
CA ARG A 93 5.79 -5.77 6.28
C ARG A 93 6.72 -6.22 7.42
N PRO A 94 6.17 -6.80 8.49
CA PRO A 94 6.94 -7.49 9.53
C PRO A 94 8.09 -8.38 9.01
N GLN A 95 7.80 -9.18 7.97
CA GLN A 95 8.77 -10.11 7.40
C GLN A 95 9.90 -9.37 6.70
N ASP A 96 9.60 -8.30 5.96
CA ASP A 96 10.61 -7.52 5.24
C ASP A 96 11.49 -6.74 6.23
N ILE A 97 10.91 -6.22 7.32
CA ILE A 97 11.66 -5.60 8.41
C ILE A 97 12.62 -6.62 9.04
N ALA A 98 12.14 -7.83 9.35
CA ALA A 98 12.99 -8.89 9.88
C ALA A 98 14.12 -9.29 8.90
N THR A 99 13.83 -9.36 7.60
CA THR A 99 14.84 -9.59 6.57
C THR A 99 15.87 -8.47 6.53
N MET A 100 15.43 -7.20 6.57
CA MET A 100 16.30 -6.03 6.55
C MET A 100 17.22 -5.95 7.76
N ILE A 101 16.72 -6.24 8.97
CA ILE A 101 17.53 -6.26 10.21
C ILE A 101 18.67 -7.28 10.11
N ASN A 102 18.44 -8.40 9.45
CA ASN A 102 19.42 -9.47 9.27
C ASN A 102 20.17 -9.38 7.91
N GLY A 103 19.92 -8.34 7.14
CA GLY A 103 20.37 -8.18 5.76
C GLY A 103 21.60 -7.28 5.60
N SER A 104 21.73 -6.72 4.39
CA SER A 104 22.80 -5.78 4.04
C SER A 104 22.76 -4.51 4.89
N GLY A 105 23.93 -3.89 5.11
CA GLY A 105 24.05 -2.58 5.75
C GLY A 105 23.31 -1.45 5.01
N GLU A 106 23.04 -1.61 3.71
CA GLU A 106 22.24 -0.67 2.91
C GLU A 106 20.82 -0.49 3.48
N TYR A 107 20.27 -1.52 4.12
CA TYR A 107 18.93 -1.47 4.70
C TYR A 107 18.83 -0.65 5.99
N GLN A 108 19.95 -0.26 6.62
CA GLN A 108 19.89 0.54 7.85
C GLN A 108 19.20 1.88 7.61
N THR A 109 19.50 2.53 6.48
CA THR A 109 18.85 3.80 6.11
C THR A 109 17.34 3.63 5.87
N VAL A 110 16.94 2.48 5.31
CA VAL A 110 15.54 2.11 5.10
C VAL A 110 14.84 1.90 6.45
N LEU A 111 15.44 1.12 7.34
CA LEU A 111 14.90 0.86 8.68
C LEU A 111 14.73 2.16 9.47
N ASP A 112 15.72 3.05 9.43
CA ASP A 112 15.66 4.35 10.11
C ASP A 112 14.52 5.22 9.58
N HIS A 113 14.35 5.29 8.25
CA HIS A 113 13.38 6.18 7.63
C HIS A 113 11.94 5.65 7.70
N PHE A 114 11.73 4.36 7.42
CA PHE A 114 10.39 3.79 7.24
C PHE A 114 9.87 3.07 8.49
N VAL A 115 10.76 2.55 9.35
CA VAL A 115 10.39 1.88 10.61
C VAL A 115 10.58 2.81 11.80
N GLY A 116 11.79 3.37 11.92
CA GLY A 116 12.23 4.27 12.98
C GLY A 116 12.91 3.55 14.14
N GLN A 117 14.09 4.03 14.54
CA GLN A 117 14.92 3.44 15.62
C GLN A 117 14.15 3.28 16.95
N ARG A 118 13.32 4.28 17.30
CA ARG A 118 12.52 4.23 18.53
C ARG A 118 11.52 3.07 18.52
N PHE A 119 10.88 2.78 17.39
CA PHE A 119 9.96 1.65 17.30
C PHE A 119 10.71 0.31 17.33
N LEU A 120 11.85 0.21 16.66
CA LEU A 120 12.69 -0.98 16.70
C LEU A 120 13.15 -1.31 18.13
N ALA A 121 13.58 -0.29 18.89
CA ALA A 121 13.96 -0.46 20.29
C ALA A 121 12.78 -0.96 21.16
N LEU A 122 11.58 -0.41 20.95
CA LEU A 122 10.36 -0.88 21.62
C LEU A 122 10.01 -2.31 21.24
N ALA A 123 10.07 -2.67 19.96
CA ALA A 123 9.82 -4.03 19.50
C ALA A 123 10.77 -5.04 20.16
N ILE A 124 12.06 -4.71 20.27
CA ILE A 124 13.05 -5.56 20.97
C ILE A 124 12.71 -5.71 22.46
N LYS A 125 12.30 -4.62 23.14
CA LYS A 125 11.87 -4.67 24.54
C LYS A 125 10.66 -5.59 24.70
N GLU A 126 9.65 -5.47 23.82
CA GLU A 126 8.45 -6.32 23.85
C GLU A 126 8.78 -7.79 23.56
N GLN A 127 9.69 -8.07 22.63
CA GLN A 127 10.20 -9.43 22.38
C GLN A 127 10.86 -10.04 23.63
N GLN A 128 11.66 -9.26 24.36
CA GLN A 128 12.31 -9.70 25.60
C GLN A 128 11.30 -9.96 26.72
N GLU A 129 10.35 -9.04 26.92
CA GLU A 129 9.30 -9.18 27.93
C GLU A 129 8.40 -10.40 27.67
N LEU A 130 8.02 -10.61 26.41
CA LEU A 130 7.18 -11.75 26.00
C LEU A 130 7.97 -13.05 25.89
N ARG A 131 9.32 -12.98 25.85
CA ARG A 131 10.23 -14.10 25.57
C ARG A 131 9.90 -14.79 24.24
N LEU A 132 9.62 -13.98 23.21
CA LEU A 132 9.29 -14.45 21.86
C LEU A 132 10.23 -13.80 20.83
N SER A 133 10.53 -14.53 19.75
CA SER A 133 11.07 -13.91 18.54
C SER A 133 9.98 -13.11 17.83
N ALA A 134 10.36 -12.17 16.96
CA ALA A 134 9.40 -11.42 16.14
C ALA A 134 8.48 -12.34 15.32
N GLN A 135 9.04 -13.41 14.76
CA GLN A 135 8.27 -14.42 14.02
C GLN A 135 7.24 -15.15 14.92
N LYS A 136 7.65 -15.55 16.14
CA LYS A 136 6.73 -16.20 17.09
C LYS A 136 5.68 -15.25 17.64
N ALA A 137 6.01 -13.97 17.79
CA ALA A 137 5.06 -12.92 18.13
C ALA A 137 4.00 -12.75 17.03
N LEU A 138 4.42 -12.74 15.76
CA LEU A 138 3.51 -12.68 14.62
C LEU A 138 2.59 -13.90 14.54
N GLU A 139 3.11 -15.12 14.73
CA GLU A 139 2.29 -16.34 14.79
C GLU A 139 1.27 -16.29 15.95
N SER A 140 1.67 -15.74 17.10
CA SER A 140 0.80 -15.61 18.26
C SER A 140 -0.24 -14.48 18.13
N LEU A 141 -0.02 -13.55 17.21
CA LEU A 141 -0.92 -12.43 16.92
C LEU A 141 -2.16 -12.90 16.15
N GLU A 142 -2.00 -13.82 15.20
CA GLU A 142 -3.07 -14.22 14.28
C GLU A 142 -4.34 -14.75 14.95
N PRO A 143 -4.28 -15.68 15.94
CA PRO A 143 -5.49 -16.17 16.59
C PRO A 143 -6.28 -15.05 17.28
N LEU A 144 -5.61 -14.06 17.88
CA LEU A 144 -6.27 -12.93 18.55
C LEU A 144 -6.97 -11.99 17.55
N LEU A 145 -6.50 -11.93 16.31
CA LEU A 145 -7.13 -11.12 15.25
C LEU A 145 -8.42 -11.77 14.71
N ASP A 146 -8.57 -13.08 14.87
CA ASP A 146 -9.75 -13.84 14.45
C ASP A 146 -10.85 -13.87 15.54
N GLU A 147 -10.51 -13.60 16.79
CA GLU A 147 -11.47 -13.51 17.89
C GLU A 147 -12.54 -12.46 17.62
N THR A 148 -13.82 -12.79 17.86
CA THR A 148 -14.95 -11.90 17.57
C THR A 148 -14.92 -10.62 18.40
N SER A 149 -14.57 -10.75 19.69
CA SER A 149 -14.36 -9.66 20.65
C SER A 149 -13.10 -9.93 21.48
N LEU A 150 -12.42 -8.87 21.92
CA LEU A 150 -11.24 -8.96 22.77
C LEU A 150 -11.48 -8.18 24.06
N GLU A 151 -11.30 -8.84 25.19
CA GLU A 151 -11.25 -8.19 26.50
C GLU A 151 -10.07 -7.20 26.56
N PRO A 152 -10.13 -6.14 27.41
CA PRO A 152 -9.05 -5.14 27.50
C PRO A 152 -7.64 -5.74 27.67
N VAL A 153 -7.51 -6.80 28.50
CA VAL A 153 -6.24 -7.51 28.71
C VAL A 153 -5.77 -8.26 27.46
N GLN A 154 -6.69 -8.89 26.73
CA GLN A 154 -6.35 -9.59 25.47
C GLN A 154 -5.94 -8.58 24.40
N ARG A 155 -6.63 -7.44 24.30
CA ARG A 155 -6.29 -6.34 23.39
C ARG A 155 -4.94 -5.72 23.73
N ALA A 156 -4.64 -5.54 25.02
CA ALA A 156 -3.32 -5.11 25.48
C ALA A 156 -2.21 -6.10 25.05
N ARG A 157 -2.44 -7.40 25.24
CA ARG A 157 -1.52 -8.45 24.77
C ARG A 157 -1.36 -8.43 23.24
N LEU A 158 -2.44 -8.21 22.49
CA LEU A 158 -2.40 -8.08 21.03
C LEU A 158 -1.48 -6.94 20.61
N ILE A 159 -1.60 -5.77 21.25
CA ILE A 159 -0.75 -4.60 20.97
C ILE A 159 0.73 -4.92 21.21
N LYS A 160 1.07 -5.58 22.33
CA LYS A 160 2.44 -6.00 22.63
C LYS A 160 2.98 -6.99 21.60
N LEU A 161 2.18 -7.99 21.22
CA LEU A 161 2.53 -8.97 20.18
C LEU A 161 2.75 -8.29 18.82
N ALA A 162 1.88 -7.36 18.43
CA ALA A 162 2.03 -6.61 17.20
C ALA A 162 3.32 -5.76 17.21
N ALA A 163 3.63 -5.07 18.30
CA ALA A 163 4.89 -4.33 18.44
C ALA A 163 6.11 -5.27 18.36
N ALA A 164 6.11 -6.38 19.11
CA ALA A 164 7.17 -7.40 19.07
C ALA A 164 7.34 -8.05 17.69
N ALA A 165 6.27 -8.10 16.88
CA ALA A 165 6.29 -8.59 15.51
C ALA A 165 6.67 -7.52 14.48
N TYR A 166 7.12 -6.32 14.89
CA TYR A 166 7.33 -5.17 14.02
C TYR A 166 6.09 -4.66 13.26
N HIS A 167 4.89 -5.06 13.69
CA HIS A 167 3.63 -4.71 13.04
C HIS A 167 3.02 -3.43 13.61
N LYS A 168 3.65 -2.29 13.30
CA LYS A 168 3.30 -0.95 13.79
C LYS A 168 1.83 -0.57 13.55
N GLU A 169 1.29 -0.95 12.41
CA GLU A 169 -0.07 -0.61 11.95
C GLU A 169 -1.14 -1.31 12.79
N ILE A 170 -0.96 -2.60 13.10
CA ILE A 170 -1.89 -3.34 13.96
C ILE A 170 -1.77 -2.87 15.41
N ALA A 171 -0.55 -2.61 15.90
CA ALA A 171 -0.35 -2.09 17.25
C ALA A 171 -1.13 -0.77 17.46
N LEU A 172 -1.05 0.14 16.48
CA LEU A 172 -1.76 1.41 16.50
C LEU A 172 -3.28 1.26 16.36
N LEU A 173 -3.76 0.43 15.43
CA LEU A 173 -5.20 0.19 15.25
C LEU A 173 -5.85 -0.31 16.55
N HIS A 174 -5.22 -1.28 17.22
CA HIS A 174 -5.76 -1.82 18.46
C HIS A 174 -5.55 -0.90 19.66
N TRP A 175 -4.55 -0.02 19.63
CA TRP A 175 -4.43 1.08 20.59
C TRP A 175 -5.64 2.01 20.56
N HIS A 176 -6.19 2.30 19.38
CA HIS A 176 -7.42 3.08 19.26
C HIS A 176 -8.65 2.35 19.80
N TYR A 177 -8.69 1.03 19.68
CA TYR A 177 -9.78 0.22 20.21
C TYR A 177 -9.67 -0.06 21.71
N LEU A 178 -8.50 0.17 22.33
CA LEU A 178 -8.29 -0.15 23.74
C LEU A 178 -9.06 0.82 24.64
N ASP A 179 -9.91 0.28 25.50
CA ASP A 179 -10.47 1.04 26.62
C ASP A 179 -9.36 1.26 27.65
N LYS A 180 -8.94 2.52 27.77
CA LYS A 180 -7.84 2.95 28.64
C LYS A 180 -8.29 3.19 30.09
N THR A 181 -9.60 3.21 30.34
CA THR A 181 -10.19 3.42 31.67
C THR A 181 -10.33 2.11 32.45
N ALA A 182 -10.40 0.98 31.73
CA ALA A 182 -10.33 -0.35 32.32
C ALA A 182 -8.96 -0.57 32.98
N ALA A 183 -8.95 -1.27 34.13
CA ALA A 183 -7.77 -1.48 34.98
C ALA A 183 -6.49 -1.79 34.15
N SER A 184 -5.45 -1.00 34.42
CA SER A 184 -4.29 -0.72 33.56
C SER A 184 -3.92 -1.84 32.58
N PRO A 185 -4.06 -1.63 31.25
CA PRO A 185 -3.56 -2.57 30.26
C PRO A 185 -2.04 -2.72 30.43
N THR A 186 -1.54 -3.95 30.36
CA THR A 186 -0.15 -4.39 30.64
C THR A 186 0.92 -3.86 29.66
N ILE A 187 0.65 -2.75 29.00
CA ILE A 187 1.49 -2.07 28.02
C ILE A 187 2.43 -1.10 28.75
N SER A 188 3.72 -1.15 28.43
CA SER A 188 4.72 -0.25 29.01
C SER A 188 4.41 1.22 28.72
N THR A 189 4.73 2.13 29.65
CA THR A 189 4.50 3.58 29.49
C THR A 189 5.18 4.13 28.23
N GLU A 190 6.35 3.61 27.86
CA GLU A 190 7.08 4.06 26.68
C GLU A 190 6.37 3.67 25.38
N LEU A 191 5.79 2.46 25.33
CA LEU A 191 5.00 2.01 24.18
C LEU A 191 3.66 2.77 24.09
N GLN A 192 2.99 3.03 25.22
CA GLN A 192 1.78 3.87 25.25
C GLN A 192 2.09 5.27 24.68
N HIS A 193 3.13 5.93 25.19
CA HIS A 193 3.52 7.26 24.71
C HIS A 193 3.90 7.28 23.23
N TYR A 194 4.59 6.23 22.75
CA TYR A 194 4.89 6.09 21.32
C TYR A 194 3.62 5.98 20.47
N LEU A 195 2.66 5.14 20.88
CA LEU A 195 1.42 4.94 20.15
C LEU A 195 0.50 6.17 20.18
N GLU A 196 0.50 6.93 21.28
CA GLU A 196 -0.20 8.24 21.36
C GLU A 196 0.39 9.27 20.39
N GLN A 197 1.72 9.39 20.35
CA GLN A 197 2.38 10.29 19.41
C GLN A 197 2.16 9.85 17.95
N LEU A 198 2.20 8.54 17.71
CA LEU A 198 1.93 8.00 16.38
C LEU A 198 0.47 8.26 15.97
N ALA A 199 -0.50 8.07 16.88
CA ALA A 199 -1.91 8.39 16.65
C ALA A 199 -2.14 9.87 16.33
N ALA A 200 -1.37 10.77 16.93
CA ALA A 200 -1.45 12.21 16.69
C ALA A 200 -0.71 12.67 15.41
N SER A 201 0.10 11.80 14.79
CA SER A 201 0.90 12.16 13.62
C SER A 201 0.06 12.29 12.34
N ASN A 202 0.35 13.33 11.56
CA ASN A 202 -0.18 13.46 10.22
C ASN A 202 0.44 12.39 9.33
N ASN A 203 -0.31 11.37 8.96
CA ASN A 203 0.11 10.40 7.96
C ASN A 203 -1.13 9.83 7.30
N GLU A 204 -1.12 9.64 5.99
CA GLU A 204 -2.20 9.04 5.21
C GLU A 204 -2.63 7.67 5.76
N LYS A 205 -1.69 6.87 6.27
CA LYS A 205 -1.95 5.57 6.89
C LYS A 205 -2.80 5.68 8.15
N ASN A 206 -2.62 6.74 8.93
CA ASN A 206 -3.38 6.98 10.15
C ASN A 206 -4.68 7.73 9.84
N THR A 207 -4.55 8.89 9.20
CA THR A 207 -5.65 9.83 8.96
C THR A 207 -6.68 9.31 7.96
N LEU A 208 -6.29 8.44 7.04
CA LEU A 208 -7.22 7.70 6.16
C LEU A 208 -7.36 6.24 6.59
N GLY A 209 -6.25 5.50 6.64
CA GLY A 209 -6.26 4.05 6.85
C GLY A 209 -6.87 3.63 8.19
N ASN A 210 -6.31 4.07 9.33
CA ASN A 210 -6.83 3.74 10.66
C ASN A 210 -8.24 4.29 10.87
N ASN A 211 -8.49 5.54 10.52
CA ASN A 211 -9.81 6.16 10.70
C ASN A 211 -10.90 5.38 9.95
N LEU A 212 -10.63 4.95 8.72
CA LEU A 212 -11.57 4.14 7.95
C LEU A 212 -11.68 2.71 8.51
N ALA A 213 -10.56 2.09 8.91
CA ALA A 213 -10.58 0.78 9.56
C ALA A 213 -11.44 0.79 10.82
N MET A 214 -11.33 1.83 11.65
CA MET A 214 -12.15 2.04 12.85
C MET A 214 -13.63 2.22 12.53
N ALA A 215 -13.96 3.08 11.57
CA ALA A 215 -15.34 3.30 11.15
C ALA A 215 -16.02 2.02 10.64
N LEU A 216 -15.23 1.14 10.00
CA LEU A 216 -15.67 -0.15 9.47
C LEU A 216 -15.45 -1.32 10.43
N LYS A 217 -14.93 -1.06 11.64
CA LYS A 217 -14.62 -2.07 12.67
C LYS A 217 -13.69 -3.18 12.16
N LEU A 218 -12.79 -2.86 11.24
CA LEU A 218 -11.77 -3.77 10.75
C LEU A 218 -10.73 -4.02 11.85
N LYS A 219 -10.22 -5.24 11.92
CA LYS A 219 -9.25 -5.66 12.94
C LYS A 219 -7.81 -5.66 12.43
N ARG A 220 -7.62 -5.50 11.13
CA ARG A 220 -6.35 -5.65 10.42
C ARG A 220 -6.15 -4.48 9.45
N ILE A 221 -4.91 -4.01 9.37
CA ILE A 221 -4.39 -3.18 8.29
C ILE A 221 -3.18 -3.90 7.71
N TYR A 222 -3.13 -4.00 6.40
CA TYR A 222 -2.14 -4.80 5.69
C TYR A 222 -1.00 -3.92 5.17
N PRO A 223 0.22 -3.98 5.75
CA PRO A 223 1.39 -3.37 5.14
C PRO A 223 1.68 -4.06 3.80
N ILE A 224 1.93 -3.28 2.74
CA ILE A 224 2.21 -3.82 1.40
C ILE A 224 3.48 -3.26 0.76
N ASP A 225 4.19 -2.35 1.40
CA ASP A 225 5.41 -1.75 0.82
C ASP A 225 6.57 -2.75 0.77
N ASP A 226 7.54 -2.47 -0.09
CA ASP A 226 8.77 -3.23 -0.25
C ASP A 226 9.94 -2.28 -0.53
N HIS A 227 11.05 -2.48 0.15
CA HIS A 227 12.30 -1.72 -0.07
C HIS A 227 13.51 -2.65 -0.15
N LEU A 228 13.29 -3.93 -0.49
CA LEU A 228 14.38 -4.89 -0.58
C LEU A 228 15.27 -4.60 -1.80
N ASP A 229 14.80 -3.82 -2.79
CA ASP A 229 15.60 -3.31 -3.91
C ASP A 229 16.80 -2.44 -3.49
N LYS A 230 16.82 -1.97 -2.23
CA LYS A 230 17.83 -1.03 -1.73
C LYS A 230 19.21 -1.65 -1.52
N ASP A 231 19.33 -2.97 -1.55
CA ASP A 231 20.63 -3.65 -1.63
C ASP A 231 21.41 -3.31 -2.92
N LEU A 232 20.70 -2.95 -4.00
CA LEU A 232 21.30 -2.57 -5.29
C LEU A 232 21.35 -1.06 -5.53
N TYR A 233 20.59 -0.26 -4.77
CA TYR A 233 20.28 1.13 -5.13
C TYR A 233 21.47 2.09 -5.05
N ARG A 234 22.25 2.07 -3.97
CA ARG A 234 23.35 3.04 -3.73
C ARG A 234 24.35 3.17 -4.90
N PRO A 235 24.93 2.09 -5.47
CA PRO A 235 25.85 2.22 -6.61
C PRO A 235 25.16 2.68 -7.90
N ILE A 236 23.85 2.47 -8.05
CA ILE A 236 23.07 2.98 -9.19
C ILE A 236 22.86 4.49 -9.03
N GLU A 237 22.45 4.93 -7.84
CA GLU A 237 22.25 6.35 -7.52
C GLU A 237 23.52 7.17 -7.73
N ALA A 238 24.67 6.68 -7.26
CA ALA A 238 25.96 7.35 -7.43
C ALA A 238 26.32 7.62 -8.91
N ARG A 239 25.95 6.72 -9.83
CA ARG A 239 26.20 6.87 -11.27
C ARG A 239 25.18 7.77 -11.97
N LEU A 240 24.01 7.94 -11.37
CA LEU A 240 22.92 8.74 -11.90
C LEU A 240 23.02 10.21 -11.49
N LEU A 241 23.49 10.46 -10.26
CA LEU A 241 23.41 11.75 -9.57
C LEU A 241 23.98 12.92 -10.39
N GLU A 242 25.15 12.75 -11.00
CA GLU A 242 25.78 13.82 -11.78
C GLU A 242 24.94 14.21 -13.00
N SER A 243 24.55 13.22 -13.82
CA SER A 243 23.70 13.46 -14.99
C SER A 243 22.34 14.05 -14.62
N TYR A 244 21.77 13.63 -13.48
CA TYR A 244 20.50 14.16 -12.99
C TYR A 244 20.62 15.63 -12.59
N ASN A 245 21.69 16.00 -11.87
CA ASN A 245 21.91 17.37 -11.44
C ASN A 245 22.20 18.34 -12.60
N GLN A 246 22.81 17.84 -13.69
CA GLN A 246 23.11 18.64 -14.88
C GLN A 246 21.97 18.67 -15.90
N SER A 247 20.96 17.80 -15.76
CA SER A 247 19.89 17.63 -16.74
C SER A 247 18.94 18.85 -16.81
N PRO A 248 18.87 19.58 -17.93
CA PRO A 248 17.79 20.53 -18.19
C PRO A 248 16.39 19.91 -18.11
N HIS A 249 16.23 18.63 -18.45
CA HIS A 249 14.94 17.93 -18.36
C HIS A 249 14.52 17.68 -16.90
N ALA A 250 15.46 17.27 -16.03
CA ALA A 250 15.20 17.14 -14.60
C ALA A 250 14.89 18.51 -13.97
N ALA A 251 15.62 19.56 -14.36
CA ALA A 251 15.35 20.93 -13.92
C ALA A 251 13.98 21.45 -14.39
N ALA A 252 13.55 21.09 -15.60
CA ALA A 252 12.22 21.40 -16.12
C ALA A 252 11.12 20.62 -15.38
N LEU A 253 11.33 19.32 -15.11
CA LEU A 253 10.41 18.49 -14.33
C LEU A 253 10.17 19.10 -12.94
N ALA A 254 11.22 19.53 -12.24
CA ALA A 254 11.11 20.17 -10.92
C ALA A 254 10.23 21.44 -10.93
N LYS A 255 10.13 22.12 -12.08
CA LYS A 255 9.31 23.33 -12.28
C LYS A 255 7.95 23.06 -12.93
N SER A 256 7.68 21.82 -13.32
CA SER A 256 6.46 21.43 -14.03
C SER A 256 5.20 21.62 -13.18
N ASP A 257 4.05 21.74 -13.85
CA ASP A 257 2.75 21.68 -13.17
C ASP A 257 2.51 20.32 -12.50
N TYR A 258 3.09 19.24 -13.01
CA TYR A 258 3.02 17.92 -12.39
C TYR A 258 3.53 17.94 -10.94
N ILE A 259 4.67 18.58 -10.69
CA ILE A 259 5.26 18.73 -9.35
C ILE A 259 4.52 19.79 -8.52
N ASN A 260 4.20 20.95 -9.12
CA ASN A 260 3.74 22.11 -8.38
C ASN A 260 2.23 22.12 -8.09
N LYS A 261 1.39 21.55 -8.96
CA LYS A 261 -0.08 21.54 -8.77
C LYS A 261 -0.51 20.78 -7.51
N PRO A 262 0.02 19.57 -7.19
CA PRO A 262 -0.28 18.92 -5.92
C PRO A 262 0.10 19.76 -4.69
N GLN A 263 1.21 20.51 -4.76
CA GLN A 263 1.61 21.39 -3.65
C GLN A 263 0.66 22.59 -3.50
N ARG A 264 0.23 23.21 -4.61
CA ARG A 264 -0.78 24.28 -4.59
C ARG A 264 -2.11 23.80 -4.00
N LEU A 265 -2.60 22.66 -4.48
CA LEU A 265 -3.85 22.05 -3.99
C LEU A 265 -3.74 21.61 -2.52
N LYS A 266 -2.57 21.17 -2.07
CA LYS A 266 -2.30 20.91 -0.65
C LYS A 266 -2.39 22.18 0.18
N THR A 267 -1.78 23.28 -0.26
CA THR A 267 -1.89 24.57 0.44
C THR A 267 -3.34 25.04 0.52
N GLU A 268 -4.06 25.00 -0.59
CA GLU A 268 -5.49 25.34 -0.62
C GLU A 268 -6.31 24.43 0.31
N ALA A 269 -6.02 23.14 0.36
CA ALA A 269 -6.70 22.20 1.26
C ALA A 269 -6.41 22.49 2.74
N LEU A 270 -5.21 22.96 3.07
CA LEU A 270 -4.85 23.37 4.43
C LEU A 270 -5.57 24.66 4.85
N GLU A 271 -5.81 25.58 3.92
CA GLU A 271 -6.52 26.85 4.17
C GLU A 271 -8.04 26.66 4.24
N THR A 272 -8.59 25.83 3.35
CA THR A 272 -10.05 25.68 3.17
C THR A 272 -10.63 24.47 3.89
N GLY A 273 -9.79 23.51 4.30
CA GLY A 273 -10.21 22.18 4.77
C GLY A 273 -10.74 21.27 3.66
N ASN A 274 -10.75 21.69 2.40
CA ASN A 274 -11.27 20.90 1.28
C ASN A 274 -10.16 20.11 0.59
N TRP A 275 -10.05 18.83 0.92
CA TRP A 275 -9.03 17.92 0.35
C TRP A 275 -9.45 17.25 -0.95
N LEU A 276 -10.74 17.34 -1.32
CA LEU A 276 -11.28 16.67 -2.49
C LEU A 276 -10.60 17.08 -3.82
N PRO A 277 -10.28 18.35 -4.09
CA PRO A 277 -9.56 18.74 -5.31
C PRO A 277 -8.19 18.05 -5.44
N LEU A 278 -7.44 17.98 -4.34
CA LEU A 278 -6.13 17.34 -4.32
C LEU A 278 -6.22 15.84 -4.58
N PHE A 279 -7.07 15.13 -3.85
CA PHE A 279 -7.23 13.68 -4.05
C PHE A 279 -7.85 13.34 -5.40
N SER A 280 -8.77 14.16 -5.91
CA SER A 280 -9.33 14.00 -7.26
C SER A 280 -8.25 14.14 -8.33
N TRP A 281 -7.36 15.13 -8.16
CA TRP A 281 -6.22 15.33 -9.04
C TRP A 281 -5.24 14.16 -9.02
N LEU A 282 -4.73 13.78 -7.83
CA LEU A 282 -3.74 12.71 -7.65
C LEU A 282 -4.19 11.35 -8.19
N ASN A 283 -5.50 11.11 -8.25
CA ASN A 283 -6.03 9.85 -8.74
C ASN A 283 -6.42 9.91 -10.22
N SER A 284 -6.46 11.10 -10.84
CA SER A 284 -6.98 11.32 -12.20
C SER A 284 -6.14 10.64 -13.29
N GLN A 285 -6.74 10.40 -14.45
CA GLN A 285 -6.00 9.93 -15.63
C GLN A 285 -4.92 10.92 -16.07
N GLU A 286 -5.16 12.23 -15.89
CA GLU A 286 -4.19 13.28 -16.24
C GLU A 286 -2.93 13.15 -15.38
N TYR A 287 -3.08 12.96 -14.06
CA TYR A 287 -1.94 12.73 -13.17
C TYR A 287 -1.22 11.42 -13.49
N GLN A 288 -1.95 10.33 -13.75
CA GLN A 288 -1.34 9.04 -14.11
C GLN A 288 -0.51 9.13 -15.41
N ARG A 289 -1.00 9.86 -16.43
CA ARG A 289 -0.23 10.13 -17.64
C ARG A 289 1.02 10.95 -17.34
N ALA A 290 0.90 11.99 -16.52
CA ALA A 290 2.05 12.82 -16.15
C ALA A 290 3.14 12.06 -15.38
N VAL A 291 2.78 11.09 -14.53
CA VAL A 291 3.75 10.20 -13.88
C VAL A 291 4.60 9.48 -14.95
N ILE A 292 3.97 8.91 -15.97
CA ILE A 292 4.71 8.20 -17.03
C ILE A 292 5.46 9.18 -17.94
N ASP A 293 4.76 10.15 -18.52
CA ASP A 293 5.26 11.01 -19.60
C ASP A 293 6.30 12.03 -19.12
N GLN A 294 6.28 12.39 -17.82
CA GLN A 294 7.19 13.39 -17.24
C GLN A 294 8.17 12.78 -16.25
N GLU A 295 7.70 12.08 -15.20
CA GLU A 295 8.60 11.57 -14.14
C GLU A 295 9.41 10.38 -14.63
N TRP A 296 8.77 9.34 -15.17
CA TRP A 296 9.47 8.11 -15.53
C TRP A 296 10.11 8.16 -16.91
N ASN A 297 9.54 8.91 -17.86
CA ASN A 297 10.16 9.10 -19.16
C ASN A 297 11.53 9.82 -19.07
N LEU A 298 11.73 10.64 -18.01
CA LEU A 298 13.03 11.23 -17.70
C LEU A 298 14.16 10.20 -17.63
N PHE A 299 13.87 8.98 -17.16
CA PHE A 299 14.85 7.90 -17.00
C PHE A 299 14.97 6.98 -18.23
N ILE A 300 14.19 7.21 -19.28
CA ILE A 300 14.13 6.33 -20.47
C ILE A 300 14.74 7.00 -21.70
N ASP A 301 14.26 8.20 -22.06
CA ASP A 301 14.51 8.80 -23.37
C ASP A 301 15.14 10.21 -23.31
N LYS A 302 15.63 10.61 -22.13
CA LYS A 302 16.27 11.93 -21.89
C LYS A 302 17.78 11.81 -21.70
N ASP A 303 18.38 12.80 -21.06
CA ASP A 303 19.80 13.11 -20.98
C ASP A 303 20.50 12.54 -19.73
N LEU A 304 19.89 11.54 -19.08
CA LEU A 304 20.50 10.86 -17.94
C LEU A 304 21.47 9.76 -18.36
N THR A 305 22.39 9.37 -17.47
CA THR A 305 23.28 8.22 -17.66
C THR A 305 22.45 6.95 -17.95
N GLN A 306 22.43 6.50 -19.20
CA GLN A 306 21.41 5.58 -19.73
C GLN A 306 21.30 4.25 -18.97
N ASP A 307 22.42 3.61 -18.65
CA ASP A 307 22.41 2.31 -17.98
C ASP A 307 22.00 2.43 -16.49
N ALA A 308 22.44 3.49 -15.81
CA ALA A 308 22.03 3.81 -14.45
C ALA A 308 20.55 4.20 -14.38
N ALA A 309 20.06 4.99 -15.34
CA ALA A 309 18.66 5.39 -15.45
C ALA A 309 17.75 4.18 -15.70
N LEU A 310 18.13 3.29 -16.63
CA LEU A 310 17.40 2.03 -16.84
C LEU A 310 17.40 1.14 -15.59
N SER A 311 18.53 1.06 -14.89
CA SER A 311 18.62 0.33 -13.62
C SER A 311 17.69 0.93 -12.56
N ARG A 312 17.59 2.26 -12.48
CA ARG A 312 16.67 2.97 -11.58
C ARG A 312 15.21 2.65 -11.87
N VAL A 313 14.84 2.53 -13.15
CA VAL A 313 13.50 2.09 -13.58
C VAL A 313 13.26 0.65 -13.16
N ALA A 314 14.19 -0.26 -13.42
CA ALA A 314 14.06 -1.66 -13.03
C ALA A 314 13.87 -1.83 -11.51
N LEU A 315 14.62 -1.09 -10.67
CA LEU A 315 14.42 -1.11 -9.22
C LEU A 315 13.04 -0.57 -8.79
N TRP A 316 12.51 0.44 -9.50
CA TRP A 316 11.14 0.91 -9.26
C TRP A 316 10.09 -0.14 -9.61
N GLU A 317 10.27 -0.83 -10.73
CA GLU A 317 9.40 -1.93 -11.13
C GLU A 317 9.46 -3.08 -10.12
N ILE A 318 10.65 -3.44 -9.62
CA ILE A 318 10.81 -4.46 -8.56
C ILE A 318 9.96 -4.09 -7.34
N ARG A 319 10.08 -2.86 -6.82
CA ARG A 319 9.27 -2.41 -5.68
C ARG A 319 7.77 -2.53 -5.96
N ASN A 320 7.30 -2.06 -7.12
CA ASN A 320 5.87 -2.10 -7.46
C ASN A 320 5.34 -3.53 -7.75
N LEU A 321 6.17 -4.42 -8.30
CA LEU A 321 5.84 -5.84 -8.49
C LEU A 321 5.75 -6.56 -7.14
N ASN A 322 6.68 -6.28 -6.22
CA ASN A 322 6.63 -6.81 -4.85
C ASN A 322 5.40 -6.29 -4.10
N MET A 323 5.11 -4.98 -4.18
CA MET A 323 3.88 -4.40 -3.64
C MET A 323 2.62 -5.05 -4.24
N SER A 324 2.60 -5.31 -5.55
CA SER A 324 1.50 -6.02 -6.22
C SER A 324 1.34 -7.45 -5.72
N SER A 325 2.44 -8.16 -5.51
CA SER A 325 2.46 -9.49 -4.87
C SER A 325 1.89 -9.43 -3.45
N HIS A 326 2.24 -8.40 -2.68
CA HIS A 326 1.72 -8.19 -1.32
C HIS A 326 0.22 -7.89 -1.33
N ILE A 327 -0.26 -7.06 -2.25
CA ILE A 327 -1.70 -6.82 -2.47
C ILE A 327 -2.41 -8.12 -2.84
N MET A 328 -1.82 -8.97 -3.67
CA MET A 328 -2.39 -10.27 -4.01
C MET A 328 -2.50 -11.23 -2.81
N ARG A 329 -1.63 -11.11 -1.80
CA ARG A 329 -1.83 -11.82 -0.52
C ARG A 329 -3.07 -11.33 0.22
N VAL A 330 -3.33 -10.02 0.21
CA VAL A 330 -4.56 -9.44 0.80
C VAL A 330 -5.80 -9.91 0.04
N VAL A 331 -5.73 -9.94 -1.30
CA VAL A 331 -6.79 -10.49 -2.16
C VAL A 331 -7.07 -11.96 -1.85
N ALA A 332 -6.02 -12.78 -1.70
CA ALA A 332 -6.15 -14.19 -1.37
C ALA A 332 -6.79 -14.43 0.01
N ALA A 333 -6.52 -13.56 0.98
CA ALA A 333 -7.15 -13.59 2.29
C ALA A 333 -8.60 -13.04 2.29
N ASN A 334 -9.02 -12.35 1.23
CA ASN A 334 -10.32 -11.69 1.11
C ASN A 334 -11.01 -12.00 -0.23
N PRO A 335 -11.27 -13.28 -0.57
CA PRO A 335 -11.86 -13.65 -1.85
C PRO A 335 -13.28 -13.06 -1.99
N GLY A 336 -13.52 -12.35 -3.09
CA GLY A 336 -14.81 -11.67 -3.34
C GLY A 336 -15.04 -10.40 -2.51
N GLY A 337 -14.06 -10.02 -1.68
CA GLY A 337 -14.11 -8.84 -0.84
C GLY A 337 -13.82 -7.54 -1.60
N ARG A 338 -13.62 -6.47 -0.83
CA ARG A 338 -13.27 -5.13 -1.33
C ARG A 338 -11.99 -4.67 -0.63
N VAL A 339 -10.89 -4.62 -1.36
CA VAL A 339 -9.60 -4.14 -0.87
C VAL A 339 -9.44 -2.67 -1.24
N LEU A 340 -9.09 -1.84 -0.26
CA LEU A 340 -8.61 -0.48 -0.47
C LEU A 340 -7.10 -0.46 -0.24
N VAL A 341 -6.34 0.06 -1.21
CA VAL A 341 -4.88 0.22 -1.14
C VAL A 341 -4.58 1.72 -1.07
N ILE A 342 -3.89 2.18 -0.02
CA ILE A 342 -3.51 3.59 0.17
C ILE A 342 -1.99 3.70 -0.02
N VAL A 343 -1.56 4.41 -1.07
CA VAL A 343 -0.16 4.49 -1.51
C VAL A 343 0.17 5.88 -2.06
N GLY A 344 1.46 6.19 -2.17
CA GLY A 344 1.95 7.34 -2.93
C GLY A 344 1.41 7.34 -4.36
N ALA A 345 0.97 8.50 -4.84
CA ALA A 345 0.27 8.60 -6.12
C ALA A 345 1.10 8.12 -7.33
N SER A 346 2.43 8.25 -7.31
CA SER A 346 3.30 7.71 -8.35
C SER A 346 3.29 6.18 -8.43
N HIS A 347 3.00 5.46 -7.34
CA HIS A 347 2.86 4.00 -7.36
C HIS A 347 1.57 3.55 -8.05
N LYS A 348 0.49 4.35 -7.95
CA LYS A 348 -0.84 3.96 -8.42
C LYS A 348 -0.84 3.50 -9.88
N VAL A 349 -0.16 4.21 -10.78
CA VAL A 349 -0.15 3.88 -12.22
C VAL A 349 0.47 2.49 -12.49
N PHE A 350 1.55 2.14 -11.79
CA PHE A 350 2.20 0.83 -11.92
C PHE A 350 1.37 -0.27 -11.28
N LEU A 351 0.87 -0.04 -10.06
CA LEU A 351 0.05 -1.02 -9.35
C LEU A 351 -1.24 -1.34 -10.11
N GLU A 352 -1.95 -0.34 -10.63
CA GLU A 352 -3.14 -0.59 -11.44
C GLU A 352 -2.82 -1.35 -12.72
N GLN A 353 -1.71 -1.02 -13.40
CA GLN A 353 -1.28 -1.76 -14.58
C GLN A 353 -1.00 -3.23 -14.28
N TYR A 354 -0.29 -3.53 -13.18
CA TYR A 354 0.03 -4.91 -12.81
C TYR A 354 -1.21 -5.67 -12.31
N LEU A 355 -2.02 -5.05 -11.45
CA LEU A 355 -3.24 -5.65 -10.89
C LEU A 355 -4.32 -5.89 -11.96
N ALA A 356 -4.40 -5.08 -13.01
CA ALA A 356 -5.32 -5.29 -14.13
C ALA A 356 -5.08 -6.64 -14.85
N ASN A 357 -3.88 -7.20 -14.73
CA ASN A 357 -3.50 -8.48 -15.32
C ASN A 357 -3.69 -9.68 -14.37
N MET A 358 -4.12 -9.45 -13.12
CA MET A 358 -4.30 -10.51 -12.13
C MET A 358 -5.66 -11.20 -12.26
N LEU A 359 -5.66 -12.53 -12.17
CA LEU A 359 -6.88 -13.33 -12.20
C LEU A 359 -7.74 -13.04 -10.97
N GLY A 360 -9.04 -12.84 -11.18
CA GLY A 360 -9.99 -12.63 -10.09
C GLY A 360 -9.91 -11.24 -9.43
N VAL A 361 -9.15 -10.31 -9.98
CA VAL A 361 -9.11 -8.90 -9.53
C VAL A 361 -10.00 -8.04 -10.42
N LYS A 362 -10.81 -7.18 -9.79
CA LYS A 362 -11.55 -6.12 -10.47
C LYS A 362 -11.11 -4.77 -9.92
N LEU A 363 -10.47 -3.96 -10.76
CA LEU A 363 -10.07 -2.61 -10.39
C LEU A 363 -11.28 -1.68 -10.27
N ILE A 364 -11.31 -0.88 -9.20
CA ILE A 364 -12.32 0.13 -8.93
C ILE A 364 -11.63 1.49 -8.78
N GLN A 365 -12.11 2.48 -9.52
CA GLN A 365 -11.49 3.81 -9.54
C GLN A 365 -12.05 4.69 -8.42
N PRO A 366 -11.22 5.35 -7.59
CA PRO A 366 -11.68 6.24 -6.51
C PRO A 366 -12.64 7.33 -6.96
N GLN A 367 -12.50 7.84 -8.19
CA GLN A 367 -13.34 8.89 -8.77
C GLN A 367 -14.81 8.52 -8.82
N GLN A 368 -15.13 7.22 -8.94
CA GLN A 368 -16.51 6.73 -8.92
C GLN A 368 -17.22 7.07 -7.60
N TYR A 369 -16.44 7.28 -6.54
CA TYR A 369 -16.92 7.59 -5.20
C TYR A 369 -16.73 9.07 -4.85
N PHE A 370 -15.75 9.76 -5.42
CA PHE A 370 -15.55 11.20 -5.20
C PHE A 370 -16.68 12.07 -5.76
N ALA A 371 -17.39 11.59 -6.79
CA ALA A 371 -18.63 12.23 -7.22
C ALA A 371 -19.75 12.01 -6.18
N ALA A 372 -20.51 13.08 -5.88
CA ALA A 372 -21.67 12.99 -5.00
C ALA A 372 -22.64 11.90 -5.49
N PRO A 373 -23.27 11.13 -4.59
CA PRO A 373 -24.29 10.17 -5.01
C PRO A 373 -25.41 10.93 -5.74
N LYS A 374 -25.82 10.45 -6.92
CA LYS A 374 -27.12 10.85 -7.48
C LYS A 374 -28.14 10.53 -6.40
N THR A 375 -28.81 11.55 -5.88
CA THR A 375 -29.76 11.43 -4.78
C THR A 375 -30.95 10.57 -5.22
N SER A 376 -30.90 9.26 -5.00
CA SER A 376 -32.11 8.50 -4.74
C SER A 376 -32.52 8.84 -3.31
N LYS A 377 -33.69 9.46 -3.14
CA LYS A 377 -34.27 9.84 -1.86
C LYS A 377 -34.03 8.76 -0.78
N GLY A 378 -33.43 9.18 0.33
CA GLY A 378 -33.50 8.49 1.62
C GLY A 378 -32.40 7.47 1.89
N GLN A 379 -31.20 7.95 2.23
CA GLN A 379 -30.35 7.51 3.35
C GLN A 379 -28.97 8.17 3.21
N SER A 380 -28.71 9.17 4.06
CA SER A 380 -27.40 9.83 4.15
C SER A 380 -26.54 9.07 5.15
N PRO A 381 -25.32 8.61 4.81
CA PRO A 381 -24.38 8.03 5.77
C PRO A 381 -23.61 9.12 6.53
N GLN A 382 -24.31 10.13 7.07
CA GLN A 382 -23.71 11.17 7.91
C GLN A 382 -23.30 10.68 9.32
N HIS A 383 -23.51 9.41 9.64
CA HIS A 383 -23.39 8.90 11.00
C HIS A 383 -22.06 8.19 11.32
N LEU A 384 -21.21 7.88 10.33
CA LEU A 384 -19.99 7.09 10.60
C LEU A 384 -18.84 7.90 11.23
N PHE A 385 -18.85 9.23 11.06
CA PHE A 385 -17.77 10.10 11.57
C PHE A 385 -18.27 11.18 12.56
N SER A 386 -19.51 11.05 13.05
CA SER A 386 -20.05 11.96 14.07
C SER A 386 -19.50 11.61 15.46
N TYR A 387 -18.41 12.25 15.86
CA TYR A 387 -17.97 12.25 17.26
C TYR A 387 -18.92 13.11 18.11
N LYS A 388 -19.88 12.47 18.77
CA LYS A 388 -20.45 12.99 20.02
C LYS A 388 -20.08 12.05 21.16
N GLU A 389 -19.23 12.59 22.03
CA GLU A 389 -19.11 12.29 23.47
C GLU A 389 -18.91 10.83 23.89
N GLN A 390 -17.65 10.40 23.92
CA GLN A 390 -17.13 9.62 25.06
C GLN A 390 -15.74 10.17 25.39
N ARG A 391 -15.73 11.18 26.26
CA ARG A 391 -14.58 11.53 27.10
C ARG A 391 -14.63 10.69 28.36
#